data_AF-A0A2U9SNA6-F1
#
_entry.id   AF-A0A2U9SNA6-F1
#
_cell.length_a   1.000
_cell.length_b   1.000
_cell.length_c   1.000
_cell.angle_alpha   90.00
_cell.angle_beta   90.00
_cell.angle_gamma   90.00
#
_symmetry.space_group_name_H-M   'P 1'
#
loop_
_entity.id
_entity.type
_entity.pdbx_description
1 polymer ?
#
loop_
_entity_poly.entity_id
_entity_poly.type
_entity_poly.pdbx_seq_one_letter_code
_entity_poly.pdbx_strand_id
1 'polypeptide(L)'
;MLKLTTRETVVLGLVAKGLTDREIAAELVFSVSTARKHRENLLNKFGVRKSAQLTIRYFVLFPDVLKKTTPRVVPIRSRRANARS
;
A
#
# COMPACT_ATOMS: atom_id res chain seq x y z
N MET A 1 -17.80 -11.87 0.68
CA MET A 1 -17.22 -10.66 0.05
C MET A 1 -16.49 -9.86 1.11
N LEU A 2 -15.19 -9.58 0.91
CA LEU A 2 -14.41 -8.74 1.83
C LEU A 2 -14.93 -7.30 1.76
N LYS A 3 -15.60 -6.84 2.82
CA LYS A 3 -16.23 -5.52 2.85
C LYS A 3 -15.20 -4.47 3.26
N LEU A 4 -14.51 -3.87 2.29
CA LEU A 4 -13.56 -2.78 2.54
C LEU A 4 -14.31 -1.50 2.89
N THR A 5 -13.81 -0.77 3.89
CA THR A 5 -14.27 0.59 4.17
C THR A 5 -13.71 1.55 3.11
N THR A 6 -14.34 2.72 2.95
CA THR A 6 -13.87 3.76 2.01
C THR A 6 -12.40 4.11 2.25
N ARG A 7 -11.99 4.23 3.51
CA ARG A 7 -10.58 4.54 3.87
C ARG A 7 -9.64 3.39 3.55
N GLU A 8 -10.04 2.14 3.80
CA GLU A 8 -9.24 0.97 3.42
C GLU A 8 -9.04 0.87 1.92
N THR A 9 -10.07 1.17 1.10
CA THR A 9 -9.96 1.18 -0.37
C THR A 9 -8.99 2.25 -0.86
N VAL A 10 -9.03 3.45 -0.28
CA VAL A 10 -8.09 4.53 -0.62
C VAL A 10 -6.65 4.13 -0.27
N VAL A 11 -6.42 3.65 0.96
CA VAL A 11 -5.09 3.19 1.39
C VAL A 11 -4.59 2.05 0.50
N LEU A 12 -5.45 1.09 0.16
CA LEU A 12 -5.12 -0.03 -0.73
C LEU A 12 -4.67 0.46 -2.12
N GLY A 13 -5.35 1.46 -2.67
CA GLY A 13 -4.97 2.09 -3.94
C GLY A 13 -3.61 2.79 -3.87
N LEU A 14 -3.30 3.49 -2.77
CA LEU A 14 -2.00 4.13 -2.58
C LEU A 14 -0.87 3.10 -2.39
N VAL A 15 -1.13 2.02 -1.67
CA VAL A 15 -0.20 0.88 -1.55
C VAL A 15 0.05 0.25 -2.92
N ALA A 16 -0.99 0.08 -3.74
CA ALA A 16 -0.86 -0.47 -5.09
C ALA A 16 -0.09 0.46 -6.04
N LYS A 17 -0.12 1.78 -5.81
CA LYS A 17 0.73 2.76 -6.49
C LYS A 17 2.20 2.72 -6.03
N GLY A 18 2.52 1.95 -4.99
CA GLY A 18 3.88 1.81 -4.47
C GLY A 18 4.28 2.85 -3.42
N LEU A 19 3.34 3.61 -2.87
CA LEU A 19 3.63 4.60 -1.83
C LEU A 19 4.04 3.92 -0.52
N THR A 20 4.98 4.54 0.18
CA THR A 20 5.40 4.18 1.53
C THR A 20 4.38 4.66 2.57
N ASP A 21 4.41 4.07 3.76
CA ASP A 21 3.49 4.45 4.86
C ASP A 21 3.62 5.94 5.23
N ARG A 22 4.79 6.56 5.01
CA ARG A 22 5.02 7.99 5.20
C ARG A 22 4.35 8.85 4.13
N GLU A 23 4.42 8.44 2.86
CA GLU A 23 3.77 9.14 1.76
C GLU A 23 2.25 9.00 1.84
N ILE A 24 1.76 7.82 2.23
CA ILE A 24 0.33 7.58 2.50
C ILE A 24 -0.17 8.50 3.62
N ALA A 25 0.60 8.60 4.71
CA ALA A 25 0.29 9.50 5.83
C ALA A 25 0.25 10.97 5.39
N ALA A 26 1.18 11.39 4.53
CA ALA A 26 1.21 12.74 3.98
C ALA A 26 0.01 13.03 3.05
N GLU A 27 -0.31 12.12 2.13
CA GLU A 27 -1.45 12.29 1.21
C GLU A 27 -2.81 12.32 1.93
N LEU A 28 -2.97 11.52 2.98
CA LEU A 28 -4.24 11.37 3.68
C LEU A 28 -4.34 12.21 4.96
N VAL A 29 -3.33 13.03 5.22
CA VAL A 29 -3.25 13.98 6.34
C VAL A 29 -3.49 13.29 7.70
N PHE A 30 -2.80 12.17 7.92
CA PHE A 30 -2.83 11.45 9.19
C PHE A 30 -1.45 10.95 9.61
N SER A 31 -1.35 10.38 10.82
CA SER A 31 -0.07 9.91 11.34
C SER A 31 0.45 8.65 10.63
N VAL A 32 1.77 8.48 10.58
CA VAL A 32 2.41 7.27 9.99
C VAL A 32 1.98 5.99 10.72
N SER A 33 1.71 6.05 12.03
CA SER A 33 1.17 4.92 12.78
C SER A 33 -0.25 4.55 12.34
N THR A 34 -1.09 5.53 12.01
CA THR A 34 -2.42 5.31 11.40
C THR A 34 -2.28 4.62 10.03
N ALA A 35 -1.33 5.07 9.19
CA ALA A 35 -1.04 4.42 7.90
C ALA A 35 -0.69 2.94 8.06
N ARG A 36 0.24 2.65 8.99
CA ARG A 36 0.70 1.31 9.30
C ARG A 36 -0.45 0.43 9.81
N LYS A 37 -1.31 0.97 10.66
CA LYS A 37 -2.47 0.24 11.19
C LYS A 37 -3.49 -0.09 10.11
N HIS A 38 -3.78 0.84 9.19
CA HIS A 38 -4.63 0.55 8.03
C HIS A 38 -4.03 -0.55 7.15
N ARG A 39 -2.72 -0.52 6.94
CA ARG A 39 -1.99 -1.54 6.18
C ARG A 39 -2.02 -2.91 6.86
N GLU A 40 -1.81 -2.98 8.16
CA GLU A 40 -1.92 -4.24 8.93
C GLU A 40 -3.34 -4.80 8.88
N ASN A 41 -4.36 -3.96 9.04
CA ASN A 41 -5.76 -4.37 8.89
C ASN A 41 -6.05 -4.92 7.49
N LEU A 42 -5.54 -4.26 6.44
CA LEU A 42 -5.63 -4.75 5.07
C LEU A 42 -4.93 -6.12 4.92
N LEU A 43 -3.69 -6.26 5.38
CA LEU A 43 -2.96 -7.53 5.32
C LEU A 43 -3.73 -8.67 5.99
N ASN A 44 -4.24 -8.44 7.19
CA ASN A 44 -5.04 -9.41 7.94
C ASN A 44 -6.34 -9.77 7.21
N LYS A 45 -7.04 -8.77 6.69
CA LYS A 45 -8.32 -8.93 5.97
C LYS A 45 -8.14 -9.69 4.67
N PHE A 46 -7.01 -9.49 3.98
CA PHE A 46 -6.67 -10.22 2.76
C PHE A 46 -5.94 -11.55 3.02
N GLY A 47 -5.61 -11.88 4.27
CA GLY A 47 -4.89 -13.11 4.62
C GLY A 47 -3.46 -13.16 4.05
N VAL A 48 -2.84 -12.01 3.79
CA VAL A 48 -1.52 -11.92 3.15
C VAL A 48 -0.50 -11.33 4.11
N ARG A 49 0.77 -11.73 3.97
CA ARG A 49 1.85 -11.27 4.87
C ARG A 49 2.69 -10.15 4.26
N LYS A 50 2.63 -9.97 2.95
CA LYS A 50 3.45 -8.99 2.21
C LYS A 50 2.58 -8.02 1.44
N SER A 51 2.99 -6.76 1.41
CA SER A 51 2.24 -5.71 0.69
C SER A 51 2.33 -5.83 -0.83
N ALA A 52 3.34 -6.53 -1.35
CA ALA A 52 3.37 -6.97 -2.74
C ALA A 52 2.19 -7.91 -3.06
N GLN A 53 1.85 -8.84 -2.15
CA GLN A 53 0.68 -9.72 -2.32
C GLN A 53 -0.63 -8.92 -2.24
N LEU A 54 -0.68 -7.92 -1.37
CA LEU A 54 -1.81 -6.99 -1.27
C LEU A 54 -2.03 -6.24 -2.60
N THR A 55 -0.95 -5.79 -3.23
CA THR A 55 -0.95 -5.11 -4.54
C THR A 55 -1.43 -6.02 -5.66
N ILE A 56 -0.94 -7.26 -5.70
CA ILE A 56 -1.41 -8.27 -6.67
C ILE A 56 -2.91 -8.53 -6.48
N ARG A 57 -3.39 -8.66 -5.23
CA ARG A 57 -4.83 -8.84 -4.97
C ARG A 57 -5.67 -7.65 -5.33
N TYR A 58 -5.16 -6.43 -5.17
CA TYR A 58 -5.83 -5.24 -5.66
C TYR A 58 -6.06 -5.30 -7.17
N PHE A 59 -5.03 -5.61 -7.97
CA PHE A 59 -5.17 -5.69 -9.42
C PHE A 59 -6.12 -6.80 -9.89
N VAL A 60 -6.18 -7.92 -9.17
CA VAL A 60 -7.13 -9.01 -9.46
C VAL A 60 -8.57 -8.58 -9.16
N LEU A 61 -8.80 -7.82 -8.09
CA LEU A 61 -10.15 -7.34 -7.71
C LEU A 61 -10.61 -6.16 -8.56
N PHE A 62 -9.68 -5.36 -9.05
CA PHE A 62 -9.96 -4.15 -9.81
C PHE A 62 -9.13 -4.13 -11.11
N PRO A 63 -9.53 -4.92 -12.13
CA PRO A 63 -8.78 -5.02 -13.38
C PRO A 63 -8.78 -3.71 -14.19
N ASP A 64 -9.86 -2.92 -14.10
CA ASP A 64 -9.99 -1.66 -14.86
C ASP A 64 -9.07 -0.53 -14.39
N VAL A 65 -8.50 -0.64 -13.18
CA VAL A 65 -7.63 0.41 -12.62
C VAL A 65 -6.33 0.51 -13.42
N LEU A 66 -5.88 -0.60 -14.00
CA LEU A 66 -4.67 -0.66 -14.85
C LEU A 66 -4.74 0.27 -16.07
N LYS A 67 -5.95 0.62 -16.55
CA LYS A 67 -6.13 1.54 -17.69
C LYS A 67 -5.79 2.99 -17.33
N LYS A 68 -5.78 3.36 -16.04
CA LYS A 68 -5.64 4.76 -15.57
C LYS A 68 -4.41 4.99 -14.69
N THR A 69 -3.82 3.96 -14.12
CA THR A 69 -2.64 4.06 -13.27
C THR A 69 -1.43 3.42 -13.94
N THR A 70 -0.65 4.19 -14.69
CA THR A 70 0.74 3.84 -14.95
C THR A 70 1.49 4.02 -13.63
N PRO A 71 1.97 2.96 -12.95
CA PRO A 71 2.79 3.14 -11.77
C PRO A 71 4.10 3.78 -12.22
N ARG A 72 4.36 5.02 -11.77
CA ARG A 72 5.70 5.60 -11.84
C ARG A 72 6.57 4.76 -10.92
N VAL A 73 7.26 3.78 -11.49
CA VAL A 73 8.22 2.95 -10.75
C VAL A 73 9.31 3.87 -10.23
N VAL A 74 9.18 4.31 -8.99
CA VAL A 74 10.28 4.95 -8.28
C VAL A 74 11.31 3.86 -8.02
N PRO A 75 12.55 3.99 -8.52
CA PRO A 75 13.57 2.99 -8.26
C PRO A 75 13.72 2.84 -6.75
N ILE A 76 13.64 1.59 -6.29
CA ILE A 76 13.81 1.23 -4.88
C ILE A 76 15.20 1.71 -4.48
N ARG A 77 15.29 2.88 -3.82
CA ARG A 77 16.53 3.26 -3.14
C ARG A 77 16.75 2.23 -2.05
N SER A 78 17.60 1.25 -2.34
CA SER A 78 18.10 0.29 -1.37
C SER A 78 18.78 1.08 -0.25
N ARG A 79 18.07 1.36 0.85
CA ARG A 79 18.72 1.63 2.14
C ARG A 79 19.29 0.30 2.66
N ARG A 80 20.31 -0.23 1.98
CA ARG A 80 21.38 -1.00 2.64
C ARG A 80 22.50 0.00 2.88
N ALA A 81 22.61 0.48 4.11
CA ALA A 81 23.84 0.97 4.76
C ALA A 81 23.43 1.79 5.99
N ASN A 82 23.21 1.12 7.11
CA ASN A 82 24.00 1.45 8.29
C ASN A 82 24.00 0.25 9.23
N ALA A 83 24.82 -0.73 8.86
CA ALA A 83 25.34 -1.69 9.80
C ALA A 83 26.72 -1.19 10.20
N ARG A 84 26.85 -0.82 11.49
CA ARG A 84 28.09 -0.77 12.28
C ARG A 84 29.21 0.15 11.77
N SER A 85 29.44 1.23 12.50
CA SER A 85 30.75 1.61 13.07
C SER A 85 30.48 2.46 14.30
#